data_AF-A0A2G8T4R2-F1
#
_entry.id   AF-A0A2G8T4R2-F1
#
_cell.length_a   1.000
_cell.length_b   1.000
_cell.length_c   1.000
_cell.angle_alpha   90.00
_cell.angle_beta   90.00
_cell.angle_gamma   90.00
#
_symmetry.space_group_name_H-M   'P 1'
#
loop_
_entity.id
_entity.type
_entity.pdbx_description
1 polymer ?
#
loop_
_entity_poly.entity_id
_entity_poly.type
_entity_poly.pdbx_seq_one_letter_code
_entity_poly.pdbx_strand_id
1 'polypeptide(L)'
;MQEVMQAATEQYRGFRIVVTPMLDCDDLWDFEYRMRRIDGSGEERIRAKSAGGYATPETACFAGIEVARIEADNLLALETARQG
;
A
#
# COMPACT_ATOMS: atom_id res chain seq x y z
N MET A 1 9.81 -0.20 -22.42
CA MET A 1 10.81 -0.61 -21.40
C MET A 1 10.18 -0.20 -20.08
N GLN A 2 9.67 -1.13 -19.28
CA GLN A 2 9.08 -0.79 -17.97
C GLN A 2 10.26 -0.37 -17.08
N GLU A 3 10.39 0.92 -16.79
CA GLU A 3 11.32 1.39 -15.77
C GLU A 3 10.93 0.73 -14.45
N VAL A 4 11.82 -0.11 -13.92
CA VAL A 4 11.64 -0.74 -12.61
C VAL A 4 11.90 0.34 -11.57
N MET A 5 10.91 1.20 -11.34
CA MET A 5 10.95 2.14 -10.22
C MET A 5 10.91 1.36 -8.91
N GLN A 6 11.79 1.72 -7.97
CA GLN A 6 11.93 0.98 -6.72
C GLN A 6 10.63 1.02 -5.93
N ALA A 7 10.01 -0.14 -5.76
CA ALA A 7 8.90 -0.30 -4.85
C ALA A 7 9.36 -0.02 -3.41
N ALA A 8 8.59 0.77 -2.66
CA ALA A 8 8.79 0.93 -1.24
C ALA A 8 8.27 -0.31 -0.50
N THR A 9 9.03 -0.84 0.46
CA THR A 9 8.60 -1.98 1.28
C THR A 9 8.70 -1.62 2.75
N GLU A 10 7.66 -1.94 3.51
CA GLU A 10 7.61 -1.71 4.95
C GLU A 10 6.95 -2.90 5.68
N GLN A 11 7.34 -3.08 6.94
CA GLN A 11 6.62 -3.96 7.87
C GLN A 11 5.90 -3.11 8.92
N TYR A 12 4.60 -3.33 9.09
CA TYR A 12 3.76 -2.57 10.02
C TYR A 12 2.74 -3.48 10.71
N ARG A 13 2.76 -3.52 12.05
CA ARG A 13 1.81 -4.26 12.90
C ARG A 13 1.48 -5.70 12.45
N GLY A 14 2.51 -6.46 12.05
CA GLY A 14 2.36 -7.84 11.60
C GLY A 14 1.99 -8.01 10.12
N PHE A 15 1.95 -6.91 9.35
CA PHE A 15 1.78 -6.91 7.90
C PHE A 15 3.07 -6.50 7.20
N ARG A 16 3.31 -7.10 6.04
CA ARG A 16 4.27 -6.64 5.04
C ARG A 16 3.51 -5.86 3.98
N ILE A 17 3.94 -4.63 3.74
CA ILE A 17 3.38 -3.69 2.77
C ILE A 17 4.44 -3.48 1.68
N VAL A 18 4.02 -3.56 0.42
CA VAL A 18 4.84 -3.26 -0.75
C VAL A 18 4.08 -2.27 -1.61
N VAL A 19 4.61 -1.07 -1.81
CA VAL A 19 4.01 0.00 -2.61
C VAL A 19 4.82 0.18 -3.89
N THR A 20 4.14 0.10 -5.03
CA THR A 20 4.70 0.34 -6.36
C THR A 20 4.15 1.66 -6.87
N PRO A 21 5.00 2.66 -7.16
CA PRO A 21 4.54 3.88 -7.81
C PRO A 21 4.21 3.56 -9.28
N MET A 22 3.17 4.20 -9.80
CA MET A 22 2.68 4.01 -11.17
C MET A 22 2.56 5.37 -11.84
N LEU A 23 3.21 5.56 -12.99
CA LEU A 23 3.04 6.79 -13.76
C LEU A 23 1.70 6.72 -14.52
N ASP A 24 0.85 7.73 -14.32
CA ASP A 24 -0.41 7.91 -15.03
C ASP A 24 -0.23 8.80 -16.28
N CYS A 25 -1.24 8.84 -17.15
CA CYS A 25 -1.20 9.55 -18.44
C CYS A 25 -1.05 11.08 -18.34
N ASP A 26 -1.29 11.69 -17.18
CA ASP A 26 -1.18 13.13 -16.92
C ASP A 26 0.18 13.56 -16.36
N ASP A 27 1.24 12.75 -16.54
CA ASP A 27 2.57 12.94 -15.94
C ASP A 27 2.56 12.98 -14.40
N LEU A 28 1.47 12.51 -13.79
CA LEU A 28 1.30 12.37 -12.35
C LEU A 28 1.53 10.92 -11.92
N TRP A 29 1.99 10.76 -10.70
CA TRP A 29 2.27 9.47 -10.09
C TRP A 29 1.10 9.01 -9.24
N ASP A 30 0.64 7.79 -9.44
CA ASP A 30 -0.23 7.07 -8.53
C ASP A 30 0.54 5.93 -7.86
N PHE A 31 -0.16 5.10 -7.09
CA PHE A 31 0.43 3.92 -6.49
C PHE A 31 -0.52 2.73 -6.46
N GLU A 32 0.07 1.55 -6.54
CA GLU A 32 -0.53 0.28 -6.13
C GLU A 32 0.19 -0.19 -4.87
N TYR A 33 -0.53 -0.74 -3.90
CA TYR A 33 0.10 -1.46 -2.79
C TYR A 33 -0.42 -2.88 -2.64
N ARG A 34 0.48 -3.75 -2.21
CA ARG A 34 0.21 -5.12 -1.78
C ARG A 34 0.45 -5.20 -0.28
N MET A 35 -0.51 -5.76 0.45
CA MET A 35 -0.42 -5.95 1.90
C MET A 35 -0.77 -7.40 2.24
N ARG A 36 0.10 -8.05 3.03
CA ARG A 36 -0.06 -9.44 3.47
C ARG A 36 0.42 -9.60 4.90
N ARG A 37 -0.17 -10.50 5.69
CA ARG A 37 0.38 -10.85 7.01
C ARG A 37 1.75 -11.51 6.89
N ILE A 38 2.64 -11.18 7.82
CA ILE A 38 3.99 -11.73 7.89
C ILE A 38 3.98 -13.21 8.30
N ASP A 39 3.04 -13.60 9.18
CA ASP A 39 2.87 -14.99 9.62
C ASP A 39 2.24 -15.90 8.55
N GLY A 40 1.93 -15.36 7.36
CA GLY A 40 1.31 -16.08 6.26
C GLY A 40 -0.18 -16.31 6.40
N SER A 41 -0.82 -15.82 7.49
CA SER A 41 -2.26 -15.90 7.68
C SER A 41 -3.03 -14.87 6.84
N GLY A 42 -4.28 -15.18 6.51
CA GLY A 42 -5.15 -14.27 5.76
C GLY A 42 -4.78 -14.10 4.29
N GLU A 43 -5.63 -13.36 3.59
CA GLU A 43 -5.50 -13.12 2.15
C GLU A 43 -4.60 -11.91 1.87
N GLU A 44 -3.81 -12.01 0.80
CA GLU A 44 -3.08 -10.87 0.25
C GLU A 44 -4.08 -9.86 -0.31
N ARG A 45 -3.92 -8.60 0.08
CA ARG A 45 -4.71 -7.49 -0.44
C ARG A 45 -3.89 -6.70 -1.43
N ILE A 46 -4.46 -6.48 -2.61
CA ILE A 46 -3.91 -5.62 -3.65
C ILE A 46 -4.91 -4.50 -3.89
N ARG A 47 -4.42 -3.26 -3.79
CA ARG A 47 -5.23 -2.05 -3.96
C ARG A 47 -4.44 -1.03 -4.76
N ALA A 48 -5.08 -0.47 -5.78
CA ALA A 48 -4.63 0.74 -6.45
C ALA A 48 -5.48 1.91 -5.96
N LYS A 49 -4.85 3.04 -5.66
CA LYS A 49 -5.58 4.25 -5.30
C LYS A 49 -4.95 5.44 -5.99
N SER A 50 -5.76 6.12 -6.80
CA SER A 50 -5.44 7.44 -7.32
C SER A 50 -5.98 8.50 -6.36
N ALA A 51 -5.12 9.43 -5.96
CA ALA A 51 -5.48 10.54 -5.06
C ALA A 51 -5.34 11.89 -5.78
N GLY A 52 -5.71 11.93 -7.07
CA GLY A 52 -5.46 13.07 -7.94
C GLY A 52 -4.03 13.17 -8.44
N GLY A 53 -3.25 12.09 -8.31
CA GLY A 53 -1.86 12.01 -8.72
C GLY A 53 -0.88 12.78 -7.81
N TYR A 54 0.38 12.35 -7.81
CA TYR A 54 1.49 12.93 -7.05
C TYR A 54 2.55 13.44 -8.00
N ALA A 55 3.27 14.49 -7.62
CA ALA A 55 4.31 15.08 -8.46
C ALA A 55 5.56 14.19 -8.62
N THR A 56 5.80 13.25 -7.70
CA THR A 56 6.98 12.37 -7.71
C THR A 56 6.63 10.93 -7.30
N PRO A 57 7.38 9.93 -7.78
CA PRO A 57 7.16 8.53 -7.38
C PRO A 57 7.39 8.30 -5.88
N GLU A 58 8.31 9.03 -5.25
CA GLU A 58 8.58 8.94 -3.81
C GLU A 58 7.38 9.43 -2.99
N THR A 59 6.71 10.49 -3.45
CA THR A 59 5.51 11.03 -2.81
C THR A 59 4.35 10.04 -2.94
N ALA A 60 4.20 9.42 -4.11
CA ALA A 60 3.21 8.36 -4.32
C ALA A 60 3.49 7.14 -3.42
N CYS A 61 4.75 6.73 -3.29
CA CYS A 61 5.16 5.67 -2.37
C CYS A 61 4.82 6.01 -0.91
N PHE A 62 5.16 7.21 -0.45
CA PHE A 62 4.87 7.65 0.92
C PHE A 62 3.35 7.62 1.20
N ALA A 63 2.55 8.17 0.28
CA ALA A 63 1.11 8.16 0.44
C ALA A 63 0.53 6.75 0.42
N GLY A 64 1.06 5.85 -0.41
CA GLY A 64 0.66 4.45 -0.42
C GLY A 64 0.97 3.70 0.86
N ILE A 65 2.10 4.00 1.51
CA ILE A 65 2.44 3.44 2.83
C ILE A 65 1.42 3.91 3.88
N GLU A 66 1.11 5.20 3.93
CA GLU A 66 0.16 5.75 4.91
C GLU A 66 -1.25 5.17 4.72
N VAL A 67 -1.71 5.03 3.47
CA VAL A 67 -2.99 4.37 3.18
C VAL A 67 -2.99 2.90 3.59
N ALA A 68 -1.92 2.17 3.32
CA ALA A 68 -1.79 0.76 3.71
C ALA A 68 -1.74 0.58 5.24
N ARG A 69 -1.11 1.50 5.98
CA ARG A 69 -1.12 1.51 7.46
C ARG A 69 -2.53 1.68 8.01
N ILE A 70 -3.30 2.63 7.46
CA ILE A 70 -4.70 2.84 7.84
C ILE A 70 -5.52 1.57 7.57
N GLU A 71 -5.33 0.90 6.42
CA GLU A 71 -6.02 -0.36 6.15
C GLU A 71 -5.61 -1.46 7.15
N ALA A 72 -4.31 -1.58 7.47
CA ALA A 72 -3.84 -2.52 8.49
C ALA A 72 -4.50 -2.28 9.86
N ASP A 73 -4.56 -1.01 10.31
CA ASP A 73 -5.21 -0.65 11.58
C ASP A 73 -6.71 -0.96 11.56
N ASN A 74 -7.40 -0.70 10.45
CA ASN A 74 -8.81 -1.05 10.28
C ASN A 74 -9.04 -2.58 10.36
N LEU A 75 -8.16 -3.36 9.76
CA LEU A 75 -8.25 -4.83 9.80
C LEU A 75 -8.08 -5.37 11.22
N LEU A 76 -7.08 -4.87 11.95
CA LEU A 76 -6.84 -5.24 13.34
C LEU A 76 -8.01 -4.86 14.25
N ALA A 77 -8.60 -3.69 14.03
CA ALA A 77 -9.78 -3.25 14.76
C ALA A 77 -10.99 -4.16 14.48
N LEU A 78 -11.22 -4.54 13.23
CA LEU A 78 -12.32 -5.45 12.83
C LEU A 78 -12.15 -6.87 13.39
N GLU A 79 -10.92 -7.38 13.46
CA GLU A 79 -10.63 -8.67 14.09
C GLU A 79 -10.90 -8.64 15.59
N THR A 80 -10.45 -7.58 16.25
CA THR A 80 -10.70 -7.37 17.68
C THR A 80 -12.20 -7.28 17.97
N ALA A 81 -12.94 -6.51 17.17
CA ALA A 81 -14.39 -6.34 17.31
C ALA A 81 -15.21 -7.62 17.04
N ARG A 82 -14.67 -8.59 16.30
CA ARG A 82 -15.33 -9.90 16.06
C ARG A 82 -15.11 -10.90 17.20
N GLN A 83 -14.14 -10.66 18.07
CA GLN A 83 -13.76 -11.59 19.15
C GLN A 83 -14.34 -11.20 20.52
N GLY A 84 -14.96 -10.02 20.63
CA GLY A 84 -15.70 -9.57 21.82
C GLY A 84 -17.21 -9.74 21.63
#